data_AF-A0A7X8UN42-F1
#
_entry.id   AF-A0A7X8UN42-F1
#
_cell.length_a   1.000
_cell.length_b   1.000
_cell.length_c   1.000
_cell.angle_alpha   90.00
_cell.angle_beta   90.00
_cell.angle_gamma   90.00
#
_symmetry.space_group_name_H-M   'P 1'
#
loop_
_entity.id
_entity.type
_entity.pdbx_description
1 polymer ?
#
loop_
_entity_poly.entity_id
_entity_poly.type
_entity_poly.pdbx_seq_one_letter_code
_entity_poly.pdbx_strand_id
1 'polypeptide(L)'
;QDYAVPVWLLARDLFDDDVDALERGWLDQIAKEIDAGADKTFLSARLARLESASPLYYARLEADRACSLSMGAYWHRLLARSSPAEAHQRPRRPVVTLAQWSDEHHGSCLIRGKRRLASWTWQAVEPPEGLCLPTAAGGMAEWQGNLAGRVRGMGVLNERTCPKSQTQSFEGGFAACGQVRVQSSIFAAEGNVPHDIATIDLAAVALPDDRTMIVMQRARTLIRVYLREVKGLLLQIPNDVFNGMQRTYSHANGEMKLAGCPGAAQRRPIRGDWLVVDDCLSVVRIYGEPLEIYSPADRQIPIFNNRHHADIACGNLYADEICCGCFNDVRAYPSGDVLFDLGVTLLAGVDARRTAAYCLESPPTVLPTGLDDVRGVRVVGADSAEYAVLANFSDRQVALSVPMPNANMLALAGCEVEPDAGDKSTAVIEPWRTAVIKMMSAR
;
A
#
# COMPACT_ATOMS: atom_id res chain seq x y z
N GLN A 1 -11.58 -11.91 5.47
CA GLN A 1 -12.21 -12.79 4.47
C GLN A 1 -12.98 -13.86 5.24
N ASP A 2 -14.31 -13.81 5.24
CA ASP A 2 -15.10 -14.67 6.12
C ASP A 2 -15.11 -16.13 5.68
N TYR A 3 -15.01 -16.39 4.38
CA TYR A 3 -15.01 -17.74 3.79
C TYR A 3 -13.62 -18.41 3.72
N ALA A 4 -12.63 -17.92 4.48
CA ALA A 4 -11.30 -18.54 4.51
C ALA A 4 -11.31 -19.91 5.21
N VAL A 5 -12.12 -20.08 6.25
CA VAL A 5 -12.25 -21.33 7.01
C VAL A 5 -12.58 -22.54 6.13
N PRO A 6 -13.67 -22.56 5.33
CA PRO A 6 -13.97 -23.71 4.48
C PRO A 6 -12.86 -24.00 3.46
N VAL A 7 -12.15 -22.97 2.97
CA VAL A 7 -11.02 -23.15 2.03
C VAL A 7 -9.82 -23.80 2.71
N TRP A 8 -9.48 -23.38 3.93
CA TRP A 8 -8.40 -24.00 4.69
C TRP A 8 -8.73 -25.45 5.07
N LEU A 9 -9.98 -25.72 5.44
CA LEU A 9 -10.44 -27.06 5.75
C LEU A 9 -10.44 -27.98 4.54
N LEU A 10 -10.78 -27.45 3.36
CA LEU A 10 -10.60 -28.12 2.07
C LEU A 10 -9.12 -28.43 1.83
N ALA A 11 -8.22 -27.45 2.02
CA ALA A 11 -6.79 -27.64 1.80
C ALA A 11 -6.19 -28.69 2.74
N ARG A 12 -6.63 -28.70 4.01
CA ARG A 12 -6.28 -29.73 4.99
C ARG A 12 -6.73 -31.12 4.54
N ASP A 13 -7.96 -31.25 4.05
CA ASP A 13 -8.56 -32.55 3.71
C ASP A 13 -8.04 -33.11 2.37
N LEU A 14 -7.87 -32.25 1.36
CA LEU A 14 -7.47 -32.66 0.01
C LEU A 14 -5.96 -32.65 -0.23
N PHE A 15 -5.22 -31.77 0.43
CA PHE A 15 -3.78 -31.55 0.17
C PHE A 15 -2.89 -31.87 1.38
N ASP A 16 -3.48 -32.26 2.51
CA ASP A 16 -2.80 -32.50 3.79
C ASP A 16 -2.04 -31.25 4.31
N ASP A 17 -2.46 -30.04 3.92
CA ASP A 17 -1.81 -28.78 4.32
C ASP A 17 -2.03 -28.45 5.81
N ASP A 18 -0.98 -27.99 6.49
CA ASP A 18 -1.06 -27.50 7.88
C ASP A 18 -1.60 -26.06 7.94
N VAL A 19 -2.92 -25.96 8.06
CA VAL A 19 -3.66 -24.68 8.11
C VAL A 19 -4.01 -24.23 9.52
N ASP A 20 -3.65 -24.99 10.55
CA ASP A 20 -4.16 -24.80 11.91
C ASP A 20 -3.81 -23.41 12.48
N ALA A 21 -2.62 -22.88 12.13
CA ALA A 21 -2.21 -21.55 12.56
C ALA A 21 -3.03 -20.43 11.88
N LEU A 22 -3.42 -20.62 10.61
CA LEU A 22 -4.25 -19.68 9.87
C LEU A 22 -5.66 -19.62 10.46
N GLU A 23 -6.25 -20.80 10.72
CA GLU A 23 -7.58 -20.90 11.31
C GLU A 23 -7.63 -20.29 12.72
N ARG A 24 -6.67 -20.63 13.59
CA ARG A 24 -6.58 -20.02 14.94
C ARG A 24 -6.45 -18.50 14.88
N GLY A 25 -5.56 -17.98 14.04
CA GLY A 25 -5.37 -16.53 13.92
C GLY A 25 -6.63 -15.81 13.42
N TRP A 26 -7.42 -16.43 12.54
CA TRP A 26 -8.69 -15.89 12.10
C TRP A 26 -9.77 -15.93 13.20
N LEU A 27 -9.85 -17.03 13.97
CA LEU A 27 -10.76 -17.12 15.12
C LEU A 27 -10.42 -16.08 16.21
N ASP A 28 -9.13 -15.84 16.46
CA ASP A 28 -8.67 -14.79 17.38
C ASP A 28 -9.11 -13.39 16.90
N GLN A 29 -9.10 -13.14 15.59
CA GLN A 29 -9.63 -11.89 15.02
C GLN A 29 -11.14 -11.75 15.24
N ILE A 30 -11.90 -12.83 15.10
CA ILE A 30 -13.35 -12.83 15.39
C ILE A 30 -13.61 -12.54 16.86
N ALA A 31 -12.88 -13.19 17.76
CA ALA A 31 -13.03 -12.98 19.20
C ALA A 31 -12.81 -11.51 19.57
N LYS A 32 -11.77 -10.87 18.99
CA LYS A 32 -11.52 -9.44 19.18
C LYS A 32 -12.68 -8.54 18.73
N GLU A 33 -13.33 -8.87 17.62
CA GLU A 33 -14.48 -8.06 17.16
C GLU A 33 -15.72 -8.26 18.04
N ILE A 34 -15.99 -9.49 18.47
CA ILE A 34 -17.06 -9.79 19.44
C ILE A 34 -16.82 -9.06 20.77
N ASP A 35 -15.58 -9.01 21.24
CA ASP A 35 -15.23 -8.35 22.49
C ASP A 35 -15.20 -6.83 22.40
N ALA A 36 -15.02 -6.26 21.20
CA ALA A 36 -15.18 -4.84 20.96
C ALA A 36 -16.66 -4.40 20.99
N GLY A 37 -17.60 -5.31 20.70
CA GLY A 37 -19.04 -5.07 20.74
C GLY A 37 -19.65 -5.29 22.13
N ALA A 38 -20.68 -4.51 22.47
CA ALA A 38 -21.43 -4.67 23.73
C ALA A 38 -22.50 -5.79 23.65
N ASP A 39 -22.99 -6.09 22.45
CA ASP A 39 -24.09 -7.01 22.15
C ASP A 39 -23.63 -8.42 21.79
N LYS A 40 -22.30 -8.66 21.74
CA LYS A 40 -21.67 -9.93 21.38
C LYS A 40 -22.00 -10.45 19.98
N THR A 41 -22.45 -9.57 19.08
CA THR A 41 -22.49 -9.84 17.64
C THR A 41 -21.09 -9.69 17.03
N PHE A 42 -20.89 -10.12 15.78
CA PHE A 42 -19.56 -10.23 15.22
C PHE A 42 -18.92 -8.92 14.79
N LEU A 43 -19.73 -7.92 14.42
CA LEU A 43 -19.30 -6.73 13.69
C LEU A 43 -19.96 -5.43 14.19
N SER A 44 -20.78 -5.46 15.24
CA SER A 44 -21.54 -4.29 15.74
C SER A 44 -20.67 -3.07 15.99
N ALA A 45 -19.52 -3.24 16.65
CA ALA A 45 -18.63 -2.12 16.95
C ALA A 45 -18.09 -1.43 15.69
N ARG A 46 -17.78 -2.21 14.66
CA ARG A 46 -17.13 -1.72 13.44
C ARG A 46 -18.11 -1.26 12.37
N LEU A 47 -19.25 -1.92 12.26
CA LEU A 47 -20.25 -1.74 11.22
C LEU A 47 -21.54 -1.03 11.71
N ALA A 48 -21.55 -0.40 12.89
CA ALA A 48 -22.71 0.31 13.44
C ALA A 48 -23.37 1.31 12.44
N ARG A 49 -22.56 2.03 11.64
CA ARG A 49 -23.08 2.94 10.62
C ARG A 49 -23.74 2.19 9.47
N LEU A 50 -23.16 1.06 9.05
CA LEU A 50 -23.72 0.21 8.02
C LEU A 50 -25.04 -0.42 8.48
N GLU A 51 -25.16 -0.81 9.74
CA GLU A 51 -26.42 -1.29 10.31
C GLU A 51 -27.53 -0.25 10.15
N SER A 52 -27.24 1.02 10.45
CA SER A 52 -28.21 2.11 10.30
C SER A 52 -28.56 2.40 8.82
N ALA A 53 -27.56 2.33 7.93
CA ALA A 53 -27.72 2.64 6.51
C ALA A 53 -28.34 1.48 5.70
N SER A 54 -28.05 0.24 6.06
CA SER A 54 -28.48 -0.98 5.37
C SER A 54 -28.58 -2.16 6.34
N PRO A 55 -29.67 -2.25 7.13
CA PRO A 55 -29.86 -3.33 8.10
C PRO A 55 -29.77 -4.73 7.47
N LEU A 56 -30.28 -4.89 6.24
CA LEU A 56 -30.23 -6.15 5.52
C LEU A 56 -28.79 -6.56 5.16
N TYR A 57 -27.97 -5.62 4.69
CA TYR A 57 -26.58 -5.93 4.32
C TYR A 57 -25.71 -6.15 5.54
N TYR A 58 -25.92 -5.38 6.62
CA TYR A 58 -25.30 -5.64 7.92
C TYR A 58 -25.64 -7.06 8.44
N ALA A 59 -26.92 -7.42 8.49
CA ALA A 59 -27.36 -8.74 8.92
C ALA A 59 -26.80 -9.87 8.04
N ARG A 60 -26.61 -9.61 6.74
CA ARG A 60 -25.91 -10.55 5.85
C ARG A 60 -24.46 -10.75 6.27
N LEU A 61 -23.70 -9.70 6.58
CA LEU A 61 -22.29 -9.83 6.97
C LEU A 61 -22.14 -10.57 8.32
N GLU A 62 -23.04 -10.30 9.27
CA GLU A 62 -23.17 -11.09 10.50
C GLU A 62 -23.44 -12.57 10.20
N ALA A 63 -24.38 -12.84 9.30
CA ALA A 63 -24.73 -14.21 8.89
C ALA A 63 -23.61 -14.90 8.09
N ASP A 64 -22.82 -14.18 7.29
CA ASP A 64 -21.67 -14.71 6.56
C ASP A 64 -20.61 -15.26 7.55
N ARG A 65 -20.35 -14.54 8.66
CA ARG A 65 -19.49 -15.03 9.76
C ARG A 65 -20.08 -16.26 10.45
N ALA A 66 -21.36 -16.21 10.83
CA ALA A 66 -22.05 -17.34 11.46
C ALA A 66 -22.01 -18.60 10.57
N CYS A 67 -22.26 -18.41 9.27
CA CYS A 67 -22.27 -19.47 8.27
C CYS A 67 -20.89 -20.13 8.15
N SER A 68 -19.82 -19.34 7.97
CA SER A 68 -18.46 -19.85 7.89
C SER A 68 -18.02 -20.61 9.15
N LEU A 69 -18.33 -20.07 10.34
CA LEU A 69 -18.07 -20.75 11.62
C LEU A 69 -18.83 -22.07 11.73
N SER A 70 -20.08 -22.12 11.24
CA SER A 70 -20.90 -23.33 11.25
C SER A 70 -20.31 -24.43 10.35
N MET A 71 -19.76 -24.03 9.18
CA MET A 71 -19.04 -24.96 8.29
C MET A 71 -17.81 -25.52 8.99
N GLY A 72 -17.02 -24.66 9.64
CA GLY A 72 -15.84 -25.10 10.39
C GLY A 72 -16.18 -26.07 11.52
N ALA A 73 -17.16 -25.71 12.35
CA ALA A 73 -17.64 -26.56 13.44
C ALA A 73 -18.14 -27.93 12.96
N TYR A 74 -18.86 -27.97 11.83
CA TYR A 74 -19.32 -29.20 11.22
C TYR A 74 -18.15 -30.05 10.71
N TRP A 75 -17.20 -29.45 9.99
CA TRP A 75 -16.08 -30.18 9.40
C TRP A 75 -15.11 -30.74 10.45
N HIS A 76 -14.80 -29.97 11.50
CA HIS A 76 -14.01 -30.48 12.63
C HIS A 76 -14.69 -31.66 13.33
N ARG A 77 -16.02 -31.66 13.43
CA ARG A 77 -16.78 -32.81 13.95
C ARG A 77 -16.65 -34.04 13.06
N LEU A 78 -16.65 -33.88 11.73
CA LEU A 78 -16.43 -34.99 10.80
C LEU A 78 -15.02 -35.54 10.93
N LEU A 79 -14.01 -34.67 10.94
CA LEU A 79 -12.61 -35.07 11.06
C LEU A 79 -12.28 -35.73 12.40
N ALA A 80 -12.98 -35.35 13.48
CA ALA A 80 -12.88 -36.01 14.77
C ALA A 80 -13.55 -37.40 14.82
N ARG A 81 -14.46 -37.71 13.87
CA ARG A 81 -15.14 -39.01 13.76
C ARG A 81 -14.37 -40.00 12.89
N SER A 82 -13.51 -39.54 11.99
CA SER A 82 -12.56 -40.37 11.27
C SER A 82 -11.65 -41.07 12.29
N SER A 83 -11.37 -42.37 12.13
CA SER A 83 -10.65 -43.17 13.12
C SER A 83 -9.37 -42.46 13.59
N PRO A 84 -9.10 -42.34 14.91
CA PRO A 84 -7.89 -41.70 15.43
C PRO A 84 -6.60 -42.29 14.83
N ALA A 85 -6.63 -43.58 14.48
CA ALA A 85 -5.56 -44.30 13.82
C ALA A 85 -5.26 -43.82 12.39
N GLU A 86 -6.25 -43.32 11.65
CA GLU A 86 -6.07 -42.79 10.28
C GLU A 86 -5.73 -41.30 10.29
N ALA A 87 -6.28 -40.53 11.24
CA ALA A 87 -6.10 -39.08 11.34
C ALA A 87 -4.73 -38.66 11.95
N HIS A 88 -4.14 -39.47 12.84
CA HIS A 88 -2.81 -39.19 13.44
C HIS A 88 -1.62 -39.69 12.59
N GLN A 89 -1.88 -40.38 11.48
CA GLN A 89 -0.82 -41.01 10.68
C GLN A 89 -0.45 -40.27 9.40
N ARG A 90 -1.25 -39.30 8.92
CA ARG A 90 -0.89 -38.51 7.75
C ARG A 90 -0.01 -37.33 8.17
N PRO A 91 1.30 -37.32 7.82
CA PRO A 91 2.14 -36.17 8.08
C PRO A 91 1.60 -34.97 7.32
N ARG A 92 1.29 -33.89 8.04
CA ARG A 92 0.83 -32.65 7.42
C ARG A 92 1.97 -31.98 6.68
N ARG A 93 1.67 -31.44 5.51
CA ARG A 93 2.60 -30.68 4.71
C ARG A 93 2.64 -29.24 5.22
N PRO A 94 3.83 -28.69 5.48
CA PRO A 94 3.93 -27.28 5.85
C PRO A 94 3.48 -26.44 4.65
N VAL A 95 2.62 -25.46 4.91
CA VAL A 95 2.20 -24.51 3.88
C VAL A 95 3.42 -23.74 3.40
N VAL A 96 3.80 -23.93 2.14
CA VAL A 96 4.90 -23.19 1.53
C VAL A 96 4.48 -21.75 1.32
N THR A 97 5.16 -20.83 1.99
CA THR A 97 4.91 -19.40 1.82
C THR A 97 5.40 -18.96 0.44
N LEU A 98 4.51 -18.40 -0.37
CA LEU A 98 4.84 -17.85 -1.68
C LEU A 98 5.77 -16.64 -1.52
N ALA A 99 7.03 -16.80 -1.94
CA ALA A 99 8.06 -15.77 -1.80
C ALA A 99 7.98 -14.71 -2.90
N GLN A 100 7.58 -15.10 -4.11
CA GLN A 100 7.49 -14.21 -5.26
C GLN A 100 6.37 -14.67 -6.17
N TRP A 101 5.58 -13.72 -6.67
CA TRP A 101 4.49 -13.98 -7.61
C TRP A 101 4.23 -12.75 -8.46
N SER A 102 3.78 -12.97 -9.69
CA SER A 102 3.31 -11.90 -10.56
C SER A 102 2.25 -12.40 -11.52
N ASP A 103 1.40 -11.48 -11.96
CA ASP A 103 0.37 -11.69 -12.95
C ASP A 103 0.40 -10.53 -13.96
N GLU A 104 0.37 -10.87 -15.24
CA GLU A 104 0.34 -9.88 -16.31
C GLU A 104 -1.05 -9.27 -16.47
N HIS A 105 -2.12 -10.04 -16.24
CA HIS A 105 -3.49 -9.61 -16.52
C HIS A 105 -3.89 -8.38 -15.70
N HIS A 106 -3.67 -8.44 -14.38
CA HIS A 106 -3.94 -7.30 -13.49
C HIS A 106 -2.72 -6.40 -13.27
N GLY A 107 -1.57 -6.75 -13.85
CA GLY A 107 -0.28 -6.09 -13.60
C GLY A 107 0.18 -6.24 -12.14
N SER A 108 -0.12 -7.38 -11.52
CA SER A 108 0.15 -7.64 -10.12
C SER A 108 1.55 -8.20 -9.88
N CYS A 109 2.17 -7.83 -8.78
CA CYS A 109 3.39 -8.45 -8.29
C CYS A 109 3.40 -8.49 -6.77
N LEU A 110 4.07 -9.50 -6.23
CA LEU A 110 4.25 -9.72 -4.80
C LEU A 110 5.65 -10.26 -4.56
N ILE A 111 6.29 -9.73 -3.54
CA ILE A 111 7.52 -10.25 -2.93
C ILE A 111 7.30 -10.36 -1.43
N ARG A 112 7.56 -11.53 -0.88
CA ARG A 112 7.48 -11.81 0.55
C ARG A 112 8.78 -12.48 1.00
N GLY A 113 9.58 -11.73 1.73
CA GLY A 113 10.76 -12.26 2.40
C GLY A 113 10.46 -12.59 3.87
N LYS A 114 11.50 -12.57 4.71
CA LYS A 114 11.36 -12.85 6.15
C LYS A 114 10.86 -11.62 6.90
N ARG A 115 11.24 -10.42 6.46
CA ARG A 115 10.94 -9.16 7.15
C ARG A 115 9.90 -8.32 6.44
N ARG A 116 9.86 -8.34 5.09
CA ARG A 116 8.97 -7.50 4.28
C ARG A 116 8.01 -8.34 3.42
N LEU A 117 6.75 -7.93 3.39
CA LEU A 117 5.84 -8.16 2.27
C LEU A 117 5.70 -6.86 1.48
N ALA A 118 5.93 -6.91 0.17
CA ALA A 118 5.67 -5.82 -0.74
C ALA A 118 4.83 -6.31 -1.91
N SER A 119 3.84 -5.54 -2.35
CA SER A 119 3.03 -5.87 -3.51
C SER A 119 2.55 -4.63 -4.24
N TRP A 120 2.23 -4.80 -5.51
CA TRP A 120 1.63 -3.78 -6.34
C TRP A 120 0.64 -4.43 -7.31
N THR A 121 -0.52 -3.81 -7.51
CA THR A 121 -1.56 -4.25 -8.45
C THR A 121 -2.12 -3.03 -9.20
N TRP A 122 -2.04 -3.05 -10.52
CA TRP A 122 -2.54 -1.95 -11.35
C TRP A 122 -4.04 -1.99 -11.57
N GLN A 123 -4.58 -3.16 -11.91
CA GLN A 123 -6.01 -3.38 -12.17
C GLN A 123 -6.69 -4.04 -10.95
N ALA A 124 -6.59 -3.40 -9.79
CA ALA A 124 -7.39 -3.78 -8.64
C ALA A 124 -8.85 -3.32 -8.84
N VAL A 125 -9.75 -3.84 -8.01
CA VAL A 125 -11.15 -3.35 -7.96
C VAL A 125 -11.20 -1.84 -7.66
N GLU A 126 -10.27 -1.35 -6.84
CA GLU A 126 -10.06 0.07 -6.57
C GLU A 126 -8.62 0.47 -6.92
N PRO A 127 -8.35 0.74 -8.21
CA PRO A 127 -6.99 0.76 -8.71
C PRO A 127 -6.25 2.09 -8.48
N PRO A 128 -4.90 2.06 -8.44
CA PRO A 128 -4.06 0.90 -8.16
C PRO A 128 -3.93 0.68 -6.64
N GLU A 129 -3.36 -0.45 -6.26
CA GLU A 129 -3.12 -0.85 -4.87
C GLU A 129 -1.64 -1.20 -4.65
N GLY A 130 -1.04 -0.65 -3.60
CA GLY A 130 0.30 -1.00 -3.15
C GLY A 130 0.37 -1.34 -1.67
N LEU A 131 1.23 -2.30 -1.31
CA LEU A 131 1.52 -2.65 0.08
C LEU A 131 3.04 -2.70 0.31
N CYS A 132 3.48 -2.23 1.48
CA CYS A 132 4.82 -2.48 2.03
C CYS A 132 4.67 -2.64 3.54
N LEU A 133 4.80 -3.87 4.04
CA LEU A 133 4.43 -4.22 5.40
C LEU A 133 5.50 -5.13 6.01
N PRO A 134 5.73 -5.04 7.33
CA PRO A 134 6.41 -6.09 8.06
C PRO A 134 5.62 -7.40 7.95
N THR A 135 6.30 -8.52 7.68
CA THR A 135 5.65 -9.83 7.49
C THR A 135 4.80 -10.29 8.67
N ALA A 136 5.19 -9.85 9.88
CA ALA A 136 4.49 -10.14 11.13
C ALA A 136 3.37 -9.13 11.47
N ALA A 137 3.24 -8.03 10.73
CA ALA A 137 2.32 -6.92 11.05
C ALA A 137 1.17 -6.81 10.03
N GLY A 138 0.51 -7.94 9.72
CA GLY A 138 -0.59 -7.98 8.73
C GLY A 138 -1.78 -7.06 9.07
N GLY A 139 -1.98 -6.70 10.34
CA GLY A 139 -3.00 -5.74 10.75
C GLY A 139 -2.75 -4.29 10.30
N MET A 140 -1.63 -4.01 9.63
CA MET A 140 -1.33 -2.71 8.99
C MET A 140 -1.75 -2.67 7.50
N ALA A 141 -2.23 -3.78 6.94
CA ALA A 141 -2.59 -3.84 5.53
C ALA A 141 -3.90 -3.07 5.26
N GLU A 142 -3.84 -2.14 4.32
CA GLU A 142 -5.03 -1.59 3.68
C GLU A 142 -4.86 -1.49 2.16
N TRP A 143 -5.95 -1.80 1.45
CA TRP A 143 -5.99 -2.08 0.03
C TRP A 143 -6.40 -0.85 -0.78
N GLN A 144 -7.43 -0.10 -0.34
CA GLN A 144 -8.15 0.85 -1.17
C GLN A 144 -7.33 2.08 -1.57
N GLY A 145 -6.72 2.04 -2.75
CA GLY A 145 -5.90 3.12 -3.29
C GLY A 145 -4.60 3.38 -2.50
N ASN A 146 -4.17 2.41 -1.68
CA ASN A 146 -3.02 2.55 -0.81
C ASN A 146 -1.72 2.76 -1.61
N LEU A 147 -0.84 3.64 -1.11
CA LEU A 147 0.41 4.05 -1.75
C LEU A 147 0.27 4.69 -3.15
N ALA A 148 -0.93 5.11 -3.56
CA ALA A 148 -1.18 5.62 -4.90
C ALA A 148 -1.57 7.10 -4.98
N GLY A 149 -1.48 7.83 -3.86
CA GLY A 149 -1.98 9.20 -3.76
C GLY A 149 -3.50 9.29 -4.01
N ARG A 150 -4.09 10.45 -3.70
CA ARG A 150 -5.52 10.69 -3.88
C ARG A 150 -5.79 12.10 -4.38
N VAL A 151 -6.65 12.18 -5.39
CA VAL A 151 -7.23 13.41 -5.90
C VAL A 151 -8.74 13.19 -5.98
N ARG A 152 -9.54 14.07 -5.37
CA ARG A 152 -11.00 14.05 -5.52
C ARG A 152 -11.51 15.41 -5.97
N GLY A 153 -12.28 15.39 -7.06
CA GLY A 153 -13.09 16.50 -7.53
C GLY A 153 -14.39 16.64 -6.77
N MET A 154 -15.26 17.52 -7.28
CA MET A 154 -16.54 17.87 -6.67
C MET A 154 -17.66 16.85 -6.90
N GLY A 155 -17.46 15.87 -7.79
CA GLY A 155 -18.41 14.79 -8.02
C GLY A 155 -18.47 13.83 -6.82
N VAL A 156 -19.64 13.21 -6.62
CA VAL A 156 -19.81 12.15 -5.62
C VAL A 156 -18.82 11.02 -5.88
N LEU A 157 -18.69 10.61 -7.15
CA LEU A 157 -17.77 9.57 -7.57
C LEU A 157 -16.48 10.16 -8.14
N ASN A 158 -15.37 9.52 -7.78
CA ASN A 158 -14.03 9.85 -8.23
C ASN A 158 -13.36 8.55 -8.64
N GLU A 159 -13.58 8.18 -9.89
CA GLU A 159 -13.16 6.90 -10.46
C GLU A 159 -11.71 6.98 -10.92
N ARG A 160 -11.00 5.86 -10.81
CA ARG A 160 -9.59 5.75 -11.15
C ARG A 160 -9.44 4.69 -12.23
N THR A 161 -8.65 5.01 -13.24
CA THR A 161 -8.23 4.05 -14.26
C THR A 161 -6.71 4.11 -14.40
N CYS A 162 -6.09 3.02 -14.82
CA CYS A 162 -4.65 2.94 -15.03
C CYS A 162 -4.38 2.77 -16.53
N PRO A 163 -4.50 3.83 -17.37
CA PRO A 163 -4.36 3.72 -18.82
C PRO A 163 -2.95 3.32 -19.26
N LYS A 164 -1.95 3.50 -18.40
CA LYS A 164 -0.57 3.11 -18.62
C LYS A 164 -0.10 2.37 -17.38
N SER A 165 0.37 1.15 -17.55
CA SER A 165 0.83 0.32 -16.44
C SER A 165 1.84 -0.69 -16.93
N GLN A 166 2.90 -0.84 -16.16
CA GLN A 166 3.93 -1.80 -16.42
C GLN A 166 4.51 -2.30 -15.11
N THR A 167 4.80 -3.60 -15.07
CA THR A 167 5.42 -4.26 -13.92
C THR A 167 6.55 -5.14 -14.45
N GLN A 168 7.69 -5.14 -13.79
CA GLN A 168 8.82 -6.01 -14.07
C GLN A 168 9.33 -6.60 -12.75
N SER A 169 9.20 -7.92 -12.63
CA SER A 169 9.76 -8.67 -11.51
C SER A 169 11.23 -9.00 -11.77
N PHE A 170 12.04 -9.03 -10.73
CA PHE A 170 13.42 -9.52 -10.74
C PHE A 170 13.68 -10.32 -9.46
N GLU A 171 14.85 -10.95 -9.32
CA GLU A 171 15.13 -11.78 -8.14
C GLU A 171 15.07 -10.93 -6.87
N GLY A 172 14.15 -11.28 -5.96
CA GLY A 172 13.97 -10.60 -4.67
C GLY A 172 13.24 -9.26 -4.72
N GLY A 173 12.77 -8.80 -5.88
CA GLY A 173 12.16 -7.48 -6.04
C GLY A 173 11.27 -7.30 -7.26
N PHE A 174 10.74 -6.10 -7.41
CA PHE A 174 9.97 -5.69 -8.58
C PHE A 174 10.07 -4.18 -8.80
N ALA A 175 9.76 -3.75 -10.02
CA ALA A 175 9.56 -2.37 -10.40
C ALA A 175 8.21 -2.22 -11.11
N ALA A 176 7.35 -1.32 -10.62
CA ALA A 176 6.10 -0.94 -11.24
C ALA A 176 6.15 0.53 -11.64
N CYS A 177 5.67 0.86 -12.84
CA CYS A 177 5.61 2.23 -13.37
C CYS A 177 4.32 2.42 -14.18
N GLY A 178 3.69 3.58 -14.07
CA GLY A 178 2.43 3.82 -14.77
C GLY A 178 1.80 5.17 -14.47
N GLN A 179 0.58 5.34 -14.97
CA GLN A 179 -0.23 6.53 -14.77
C GLN A 179 -1.62 6.14 -14.31
N VAL A 180 -2.10 6.83 -13.29
CA VAL A 180 -3.50 6.82 -12.87
C VAL A 180 -4.19 8.04 -13.46
N ARG A 181 -5.37 7.84 -14.03
CA ARG A 181 -6.28 8.92 -14.46
C ARG A 181 -7.47 8.97 -13.53
N VAL A 182 -7.79 10.17 -13.07
CA VAL A 182 -8.89 10.42 -12.13
C VAL A 182 -10.02 11.11 -12.87
N GLN A 183 -11.20 10.50 -12.85
CA GLN A 183 -12.43 11.04 -13.41
C GLN A 183 -13.40 11.39 -12.29
N SER A 184 -13.97 12.59 -12.33
CA SER A 184 -15.03 13.01 -11.40
C SER A 184 -16.39 12.90 -12.09
N SER A 185 -17.37 12.32 -11.41
CA SER A 185 -18.70 12.07 -11.95
C SER A 185 -19.80 12.23 -10.89
N ILE A 186 -21.07 12.28 -11.31
CA ILE A 186 -22.24 12.51 -10.44
C ILE A 186 -22.09 13.85 -9.68
N PHE A 187 -22.13 14.95 -10.42
CA PHE A 187 -22.06 16.29 -9.85
C PHE A 187 -23.42 16.77 -9.34
N ALA A 188 -23.40 17.64 -8.33
CA ALA A 188 -24.61 18.24 -7.79
C ALA A 188 -25.29 19.23 -8.76
N ALA A 189 -24.50 19.91 -9.61
CA ALA A 189 -25.02 20.89 -10.55
C ALA A 189 -25.50 20.24 -11.86
N GLU A 190 -26.65 20.71 -12.35
CA GLU A 190 -27.27 20.26 -13.60
C GLU A 190 -26.33 20.44 -14.81
N GLY A 191 -26.41 19.54 -15.79
CA GLY A 191 -25.68 19.62 -17.05
C GLY A 191 -24.18 19.28 -16.98
N ASN A 192 -23.61 19.06 -15.80
CA ASN A 192 -22.23 18.60 -15.67
C ASN A 192 -22.10 17.12 -16.04
N VAL A 193 -21.25 16.86 -17.03
CA VAL A 193 -20.91 15.50 -17.49
C VAL A 193 -19.63 15.00 -16.81
N PRO A 194 -19.46 13.66 -16.67
CA PRO A 194 -18.20 13.08 -16.21
C PRO A 194 -17.01 13.57 -17.03
N HIS A 195 -15.90 13.88 -16.37
CA HIS A 195 -14.68 14.32 -17.04
C HIS A 195 -13.42 14.05 -16.22
N ASP A 196 -12.32 13.87 -16.92
CA ASP A 196 -11.01 13.63 -16.32
C ASP A 196 -10.47 14.93 -15.70
N ILE A 197 -10.06 14.86 -14.44
CA ILE A 197 -9.67 16.03 -13.65
C ILE A 197 -8.16 16.08 -13.38
N ALA A 198 -7.51 14.93 -13.29
CA ALA A 198 -6.10 14.83 -12.94
C ALA A 198 -5.46 13.53 -13.42
N THR A 199 -4.14 13.54 -13.52
CA THR A 199 -3.31 12.33 -13.65
C THR A 199 -2.34 12.23 -12.49
N ILE A 200 -1.99 11.00 -12.10
CA ILE A 200 -0.95 10.68 -11.12
C ILE A 200 0.04 9.73 -11.81
N ASP A 201 1.22 10.22 -12.16
CA ASP A 201 2.33 9.41 -12.61
C ASP A 201 2.95 8.73 -11.38
N LEU A 202 3.23 7.43 -11.44
CA LEU A 202 3.62 6.64 -10.28
C LEU A 202 4.69 5.61 -10.62
N ALA A 203 5.68 5.49 -9.73
CA ALA A 203 6.60 4.36 -9.68
C ALA A 203 6.67 3.76 -8.27
N ALA A 204 6.71 2.42 -8.21
CA ALA A 204 6.84 1.66 -6.98
C ALA A 204 7.88 0.54 -7.16
N VAL A 205 8.92 0.53 -6.35
CA VAL A 205 10.06 -0.41 -6.49
C VAL A 205 10.35 -1.10 -5.17
N ALA A 206 10.23 -2.42 -5.14
CA ALA A 206 10.68 -3.23 -4.02
C ALA A 206 12.13 -3.69 -4.29
N LEU A 207 13.08 -3.25 -3.47
CA LEU A 207 14.49 -3.63 -3.61
C LEU A 207 14.72 -5.09 -3.14
N PRO A 208 15.78 -5.77 -3.63
CA PRO A 208 16.09 -7.16 -3.32
C PRO A 208 16.79 -7.36 -1.97
N ASP A 209 16.38 -6.60 -0.95
CA ASP A 209 17.02 -6.54 0.38
C ASP A 209 16.09 -6.98 1.53
N ASP A 210 14.87 -7.45 1.20
CA ASP A 210 13.83 -7.85 2.15
C ASP A 210 13.54 -6.76 3.20
N ARG A 211 13.56 -5.48 2.78
CA ARG A 211 13.26 -4.35 3.68
C ARG A 211 12.71 -3.11 2.98
N THR A 212 13.27 -2.74 1.84
CA THR A 212 13.14 -1.39 1.30
C THR A 212 12.19 -1.32 0.10
N MET A 213 11.17 -0.48 0.17
CA MET A 213 10.33 -0.16 -0.99
C MET A 213 10.39 1.34 -1.26
N ILE A 214 10.52 1.75 -2.51
CA ILE A 214 10.58 3.15 -2.93
C ILE A 214 9.29 3.47 -3.66
N VAL A 215 8.69 4.62 -3.36
CA VAL A 215 7.50 5.12 -4.05
C VAL A 215 7.76 6.55 -4.52
N MET A 216 7.53 6.80 -5.80
CA MET A 216 7.58 8.14 -6.40
C MET A 216 6.25 8.44 -7.05
N GLN A 217 5.74 9.67 -6.85
CA GLN A 217 4.46 10.08 -7.41
C GLN A 217 4.52 11.53 -7.88
N ARG A 218 3.84 11.81 -9.00
CA ARG A 218 3.66 13.16 -9.51
C ARG A 218 2.26 13.35 -10.06
N ALA A 219 1.48 14.23 -9.45
CA ALA A 219 0.11 14.51 -9.87
C ALA A 219 -0.04 15.90 -10.50
N ARG A 220 -0.83 15.97 -11.57
CA ARG A 220 -1.16 17.22 -12.27
C ARG A 220 -2.65 17.30 -12.61
N THR A 221 -3.20 18.50 -12.59
CA THR A 221 -4.54 18.76 -13.12
C THR A 221 -4.56 18.73 -14.65
N LEU A 222 -5.64 18.21 -15.24
CA LEU A 222 -5.83 18.17 -16.69
C LEU A 222 -6.59 19.39 -17.23
N ILE A 223 -7.39 20.02 -16.39
CA ILE A 223 -8.23 21.17 -16.69
C ILE A 223 -8.24 22.11 -15.48
N ARG A 224 -8.80 23.30 -15.65
CA ARG A 224 -9.16 24.14 -14.51
C ARG A 224 -10.27 23.43 -13.73
N VAL A 225 -10.05 23.16 -12.44
CA VAL A 225 -10.93 22.31 -11.64
C VAL A 225 -10.99 22.77 -10.18
N TYR A 226 -12.10 22.49 -9.52
CA TYR A 226 -12.20 22.55 -8.05
C TYR A 226 -11.99 21.15 -7.49
N LEU A 227 -11.06 21.03 -6.55
CA LEU A 227 -10.78 19.77 -5.85
C LEU A 227 -11.14 19.93 -4.38
N ARG A 228 -11.69 18.86 -3.79
CA ARG A 228 -12.04 18.79 -2.36
C ARG A 228 -11.02 18.02 -1.53
N GLU A 229 -10.21 17.19 -2.18
CA GLU A 229 -9.20 16.37 -1.51
C GLU A 229 -7.98 16.18 -2.43
N VAL A 230 -6.79 16.44 -1.89
CA VAL A 230 -5.49 16.16 -2.52
C VAL A 230 -4.56 15.62 -1.45
N LYS A 231 -4.09 14.38 -1.62
CA LYS A 231 -3.18 13.69 -0.69
C LYS A 231 -2.07 13.01 -1.47
N GLY A 232 -0.83 13.45 -1.27
CA GLY A 232 0.34 12.75 -1.79
C GLY A 232 0.68 11.52 -0.94
N LEU A 233 1.31 10.51 -1.54
CA LEU A 233 1.60 9.18 -0.97
C LEU A 233 0.35 8.35 -0.70
N LEU A 234 -0.50 8.81 0.22
CA LEU A 234 -1.62 8.08 0.81
C LEU A 234 -1.20 6.67 1.28
N LEU A 235 -0.44 6.60 2.37
CA LEU A 235 -0.24 5.35 3.11
C LEU A 235 -1.29 5.25 4.21
N GLN A 236 -2.26 4.38 4.04
CA GLN A 236 -3.32 4.11 5.00
C GLN A 236 -2.86 3.04 5.98
N ILE A 237 -2.89 3.36 7.26
CA ILE A 237 -2.51 2.46 8.35
C ILE A 237 -3.76 2.21 9.21
N PRO A 238 -4.40 1.03 9.09
CA PRO A 238 -5.55 0.68 9.91
C PRO A 238 -5.28 0.87 11.40
N ASN A 239 -6.12 1.59 12.12
CA ASN A 239 -6.00 1.82 13.55
C ASN A 239 -7.37 1.62 14.22
N ASP A 240 -7.80 0.36 14.25
CA ASP A 240 -9.16 -0.05 14.57
C ASP A 240 -9.14 -1.25 15.55
N VAL A 241 -10.27 -1.97 15.67
CA VAL A 241 -10.45 -3.10 16.60
C VAL A 241 -9.30 -4.10 16.65
N PHE A 242 -8.60 -4.34 15.54
CA PHE A 242 -7.55 -5.37 15.43
C PHE A 242 -6.27 -5.05 16.22
N ASN A 243 -5.99 -3.76 16.43
CA ASN A 243 -4.84 -3.25 17.19
C ASN A 243 -5.27 -2.50 18.46
N GLY A 244 -6.49 -2.73 18.95
CA GLY A 244 -7.01 -2.06 20.14
C GLY A 244 -7.28 -0.56 19.94
N MET A 245 -7.49 -0.13 18.69
CA MET A 245 -7.74 1.26 18.32
C MET A 245 -6.65 2.22 18.81
N GLN A 246 -5.40 1.76 18.88
CA GLN A 246 -4.28 2.61 19.24
C GLN A 246 -3.03 2.26 18.45
N ARG A 247 -2.34 3.28 17.94
CA ARG A 247 -1.00 3.15 17.35
C ARG A 247 -0.02 4.17 17.90
N THR A 248 1.24 3.80 17.83
CA THR A 248 2.37 4.62 18.24
C THR A 248 3.13 5.06 16.99
N TYR A 249 3.42 6.35 16.91
CA TYR A 249 4.16 6.97 15.83
C TYR A 249 5.39 7.66 16.40
N SER A 250 6.57 7.19 16.00
CA SER A 250 7.85 7.76 16.41
C SER A 250 8.41 8.59 15.27
N HIS A 251 8.96 9.76 15.56
CA HIS A 251 9.58 10.66 14.58
C HIS A 251 10.77 11.40 15.22
N ALA A 252 11.45 12.24 14.44
CA ALA A 252 12.69 12.90 14.88
C ALA A 252 12.58 13.71 16.19
N ASN A 253 11.38 14.14 16.57
CA ASN A 253 11.14 14.98 17.75
C ASN A 253 10.43 14.26 18.90
N GLY A 254 10.24 12.94 18.81
CA GLY A 254 9.63 12.15 19.87
C GLY A 254 8.61 11.15 19.37
N GLU A 255 7.69 10.81 20.25
CA GLU A 255 6.66 9.79 20.03
C GLU A 255 5.27 10.40 20.25
N MET A 256 4.31 9.95 19.47
CA MET A 256 2.90 10.28 19.62
C MET A 256 2.03 9.02 19.56
N LYS A 257 1.05 8.91 20.45
CA LYS A 257 0.07 7.84 20.45
C LYS A 257 -1.26 8.36 19.93
N LEU A 258 -1.78 7.70 18.90
CA LEU A 258 -3.04 8.09 18.27
C LEU A 258 -4.09 7.00 18.48
N ALA A 259 -5.25 7.43 18.96
CA ALA A 259 -6.44 6.60 19.05
C ALA A 259 -7.17 6.55 17.71
N GLY A 260 -7.77 5.41 17.39
CA GLY A 260 -8.71 5.27 16.30
C GLY A 260 -10.01 6.03 16.58
N CYS A 261 -10.65 6.54 15.52
CA CYS A 261 -11.90 7.31 15.60
C CYS A 261 -11.88 8.46 16.64
N PRO A 262 -11.01 9.46 16.49
CA PRO A 262 -10.85 10.57 17.44
C PRO A 262 -12.08 11.51 17.55
N GLY A 263 -13.13 11.31 16.75
CA GLY A 263 -14.37 12.10 16.76
C GLY A 263 -14.26 13.47 16.08
N ALA A 264 -13.03 13.93 15.81
CA ALA A 264 -12.75 15.13 15.02
C ALA A 264 -11.54 14.89 14.14
N ALA A 265 -11.63 15.33 12.88
CA ALA A 265 -10.53 15.20 11.93
C ALA A 265 -9.35 16.09 12.36
N GLN A 266 -8.14 15.54 12.32
CA GLN A 266 -6.93 16.22 12.78
C GLN A 266 -5.80 16.01 11.78
N ARG A 267 -5.13 17.11 11.39
CA ARG A 267 -3.87 17.09 10.63
C ARG A 267 -2.72 17.36 11.58
N ARG A 268 -1.67 16.55 11.50
CA ARG A 268 -0.48 16.67 12.35
C ARG A 268 0.77 16.66 11.47
N PRO A 269 1.41 17.81 11.26
CA PRO A 269 2.66 17.86 10.52
C PRO A 269 3.76 17.18 11.31
N ILE A 270 4.52 16.33 10.63
CA ILE A 270 5.69 15.67 11.18
C ILE A 270 6.91 16.55 10.91
N ARG A 271 7.63 16.88 11.97
CA ARG A 271 8.90 17.59 11.86
C ARG A 271 10.01 16.58 11.59
N GLY A 272 10.79 16.83 10.55
CA GLY A 272 11.83 15.93 10.06
C GLY A 272 11.35 15.08 8.88
N ASP A 273 12.23 14.18 8.45
CA ASP A 273 12.05 13.44 7.20
C ASP A 273 11.65 11.99 7.40
N TRP A 274 11.37 11.58 8.64
CA TRP A 274 10.97 10.20 8.89
C TRP A 274 9.90 10.07 9.96
N LEU A 275 9.13 9.00 9.83
CA LEU A 275 8.07 8.56 10.72
C LEU A 275 8.12 7.03 10.83
N VAL A 276 7.96 6.47 12.02
CA VAL A 276 7.90 5.01 12.26
C VAL A 276 6.60 4.67 12.96
N VAL A 277 5.88 3.68 12.42
CA VAL A 277 4.64 3.14 12.97
C VAL A 277 4.95 1.88 13.78
N ASP A 278 4.55 1.88 15.05
CA ASP A 278 4.68 0.78 16.01
C ASP A 278 6.08 0.12 16.00
N ASP A 279 7.13 0.93 15.88
CA ASP A 279 8.53 0.51 15.79
C ASP A 279 8.83 -0.59 14.76
N CYS A 280 8.04 -0.65 13.68
CA CYS A 280 8.18 -1.72 12.70
C CYS A 280 8.00 -1.29 11.24
N LEU A 281 7.34 -0.17 10.94
CA LEU A 281 7.21 0.33 9.57
C LEU A 281 7.64 1.78 9.49
N SER A 282 8.73 2.05 8.78
CA SER A 282 9.25 3.41 8.63
C SER A 282 8.89 4.00 7.28
N VAL A 283 8.59 5.29 7.27
CA VAL A 283 8.44 6.14 6.09
C VAL A 283 9.53 7.20 6.16
N VAL A 284 10.36 7.27 5.13
CA VAL A 284 11.43 8.27 5.00
C VAL A 284 11.19 9.09 3.74
N ARG A 285 11.01 10.40 3.90
CA ARG A 285 10.84 11.36 2.81
C ARG A 285 12.20 11.62 2.15
N ILE A 286 12.22 11.52 0.82
CA ILE A 286 13.38 11.86 -0.02
C ILE A 286 13.21 13.28 -0.57
N TYR A 287 12.02 13.58 -1.11
CA TYR A 287 11.62 14.91 -1.59
C TYR A 287 10.09 15.05 -1.60
N GLY A 288 9.61 16.26 -1.85
CA GLY A 288 8.19 16.64 -1.82
C GLY A 288 7.80 17.36 -0.54
N GLU A 289 6.50 17.59 -0.35
CA GLU A 289 5.97 18.21 0.87
C GLU A 289 6.34 17.42 2.14
N PRO A 290 6.45 18.07 3.31
CA PRO A 290 6.70 17.39 4.59
C PRO A 290 5.70 16.26 4.87
N LEU A 291 6.15 15.27 5.65
CA LEU A 291 5.28 14.20 6.12
C LEU A 291 4.20 14.76 7.05
N GLU A 292 2.98 14.27 6.91
CA GLU A 292 1.86 14.59 7.78
C GLU A 292 1.06 13.33 8.10
N ILE A 293 0.48 13.28 9.29
CA ILE A 293 -0.56 12.30 9.63
C ILE A 293 -1.90 13.02 9.60
N TYR A 294 -2.81 12.53 8.77
CA TYR A 294 -4.22 12.86 8.82
C TYR A 294 -4.98 11.76 9.55
N SER A 295 -5.61 12.12 10.67
CA SER A 295 -6.55 11.27 11.40
C SER A 295 -7.97 11.74 11.05
N PRO A 296 -8.75 10.96 10.30
CA PRO A 296 -10.17 11.25 10.07
C PRO A 296 -10.96 11.30 11.38
N ALA A 297 -12.15 11.90 11.38
CA ALA A 297 -12.99 11.93 12.59
C ALA A 297 -13.49 10.51 12.97
N ASP A 298 -13.88 9.75 11.96
CA ASP A 298 -14.53 8.44 12.07
C ASP A 298 -13.94 7.47 11.04
N ARG A 299 -14.37 6.21 11.09
CA ARG A 299 -14.09 5.22 10.05
C ARG A 299 -14.42 5.77 8.67
N GLN A 300 -13.47 5.66 7.74
CA GLN A 300 -13.54 6.28 6.42
C GLN A 300 -13.38 5.31 5.25
N ILE A 301 -12.94 4.08 5.50
CA ILE A 301 -12.70 3.07 4.45
C ILE A 301 -13.99 2.26 4.25
N PRO A 302 -14.74 2.44 3.15
CA PRO A 302 -15.96 1.67 2.88
C PRO A 302 -15.62 0.22 2.51
N ILE A 303 -16.62 -0.66 2.46
CA ILE A 303 -16.44 -2.02 1.91
C ILE A 303 -16.15 -1.95 0.39
N PHE A 304 -16.78 -0.99 -0.29
CA PHE A 304 -16.63 -0.77 -1.72
C PHE A 304 -16.90 0.70 -2.05
N ASN A 305 -16.11 1.31 -2.92
CA ASN A 305 -16.25 2.71 -3.32
C ASN A 305 -17.28 2.87 -4.46
N ASN A 306 -18.56 2.82 -4.12
CA ASN A 306 -19.65 3.21 -5.01
C ASN A 306 -20.50 4.32 -4.39
N ARG A 307 -21.44 4.88 -5.17
CA ARG A 307 -22.29 6.00 -4.73
C ARG A 307 -23.09 5.70 -3.46
N HIS A 308 -23.43 4.43 -3.22
CA HIS A 308 -24.24 4.01 -2.08
C HIS A 308 -23.37 3.87 -0.82
N HIS A 309 -22.14 3.39 -0.95
CA HIS A 309 -21.25 3.21 0.18
C HIS A 309 -20.45 4.47 0.54
N ALA A 310 -20.05 5.26 -0.45
CA ALA A 310 -19.27 6.48 -0.25
C ALA A 310 -20.05 7.56 0.50
N ASP A 311 -21.36 7.70 0.23
CA ASP A 311 -22.18 8.77 0.81
C ASP A 311 -23.16 8.30 1.90
N ILE A 312 -23.65 7.05 1.86
CA ILE A 312 -24.74 6.59 2.76
C ILE A 312 -24.18 5.67 3.85
N ALA A 313 -23.45 4.61 3.47
CA ALA A 313 -22.97 3.61 4.44
C ALA A 313 -21.72 4.04 5.23
N CYS A 314 -21.02 5.11 4.80
CA CYS A 314 -19.78 5.59 5.39
C CYS A 314 -18.66 4.52 5.44
N GLY A 315 -17.59 4.80 6.19
CA GLY A 315 -16.48 3.87 6.40
C GLY A 315 -16.75 2.80 7.45
N ASN A 316 -16.14 1.64 7.23
CA ASN A 316 -16.22 0.40 8.00
C ASN A 316 -14.85 -0.05 8.54
N LEU A 317 -13.80 0.71 8.25
CA LEU A 317 -12.48 0.55 8.84
C LEU A 317 -11.91 1.96 9.05
N TYR A 318 -11.30 2.18 10.22
CA TYR A 318 -10.53 3.38 10.50
C TYR A 318 -9.07 3.15 10.10
N ALA A 319 -8.51 4.12 9.39
CA ALA A 319 -7.07 4.22 9.18
C ALA A 319 -6.58 5.64 9.43
N ASP A 320 -5.41 5.76 10.05
CA ASP A 320 -4.64 6.99 9.95
C ASP A 320 -4.00 7.04 8.56
N GLU A 321 -3.94 8.23 7.96
CA GLU A 321 -3.38 8.43 6.63
C GLU A 321 -2.06 9.19 6.73
N ILE A 322 -0.97 8.57 6.31
CA ILE A 322 0.35 9.21 6.20
C ILE A 322 0.46 9.79 4.78
N CYS A 323 0.71 11.09 4.70
CA CYS A 323 0.75 11.83 3.45
C CYS A 323 2.04 12.65 3.31
N CYS A 324 2.44 12.93 2.07
CA CYS A 324 3.33 14.05 1.76
C CYS A 324 2.48 15.14 1.13
N GLY A 325 2.04 16.10 1.95
CA GLY A 325 1.03 17.09 1.59
C GLY A 325 -0.41 16.55 1.70
N CYS A 326 -1.23 17.22 2.50
CA CYS A 326 -2.62 16.84 2.76
C CYS A 326 -3.57 18.05 2.76
N PHE A 327 -4.43 18.12 1.74
CA PHE A 327 -5.45 19.15 1.58
C PHE A 327 -6.84 18.51 1.54
N ASN A 328 -7.71 18.90 2.48
CA ASN A 328 -9.08 18.39 2.60
C ASN A 328 -10.13 19.51 2.55
N ASP A 329 -9.76 20.63 1.93
CA ASP A 329 -10.58 21.82 1.76
C ASP A 329 -10.80 22.09 0.27
N VAL A 330 -11.93 22.71 -0.08
CA VAL A 330 -12.23 23.03 -1.48
C VAL A 330 -11.30 24.11 -1.99
N ARG A 331 -10.57 23.82 -3.08
CA ARG A 331 -9.66 24.76 -3.73
C ARG A 331 -9.74 24.69 -5.25
N ALA A 332 -9.59 25.84 -5.90
CA ALA A 332 -9.49 25.95 -7.35
C ALA A 332 -8.04 25.77 -7.81
N TYR A 333 -7.85 25.02 -8.89
CA TYR A 333 -6.56 24.78 -9.52
C TYR A 333 -6.63 25.15 -11.01
N PRO A 334 -5.59 25.79 -11.59
CA PRO A 334 -5.47 25.97 -13.02
C PRO A 334 -5.24 24.63 -13.72
N SER A 335 -5.32 24.62 -15.06
CA SER A 335 -4.92 23.45 -15.86
C SER A 335 -3.40 23.28 -15.82
N GLY A 336 -2.93 22.03 -15.73
CA GLY A 336 -1.50 21.70 -15.69
C GLY A 336 -0.82 21.93 -14.34
N ASP A 337 -1.56 22.32 -13.30
CA ASP A 337 -0.99 22.61 -11.98
C ASP A 337 -0.47 21.33 -11.32
N VAL A 338 0.69 21.40 -10.67
CA VAL A 338 1.27 20.27 -9.96
C VAL A 338 0.63 20.19 -8.58
N LEU A 339 -0.09 19.09 -8.33
CA LEU A 339 -0.79 18.85 -7.06
C LEU A 339 0.15 18.30 -5.99
N PHE A 340 1.05 17.40 -6.39
CA PHE A 340 2.15 16.90 -5.57
C PHE A 340 3.22 16.27 -6.47
N ASP A 341 4.46 16.31 -6.00
CA ASP A 341 5.63 15.63 -6.60
C ASP A 341 6.53 15.17 -5.45
N LEU A 342 6.63 13.86 -5.25
CA LEU A 342 7.21 13.26 -4.04
C LEU A 342 7.96 11.98 -4.32
N GLY A 343 8.93 11.70 -3.45
CA GLY A 343 9.62 10.41 -3.36
C GLY A 343 9.81 10.02 -1.91
N VAL A 344 9.48 8.77 -1.58
CA VAL A 344 9.64 8.21 -0.24
C VAL A 344 10.26 6.83 -0.29
N THR A 345 10.92 6.46 0.80
CA THR A 345 11.40 5.10 1.09
C THR A 345 10.62 4.54 2.27
N LEU A 346 10.03 3.37 2.09
CA LEU A 346 9.39 2.57 3.13
C LEU A 346 10.37 1.49 3.60
N LEU A 347 10.57 1.36 4.91
CA LEU A 347 11.43 0.34 5.51
C LEU A 347 10.61 -0.56 6.44
N ALA A 348 10.48 -1.84 6.05
CA ALA A 348 9.75 -2.82 6.85
C ALA A 348 10.65 -3.53 7.87
N GLY A 349 10.14 -3.72 9.09
CA GLY A 349 10.86 -4.31 10.21
C GLY A 349 11.98 -3.41 10.75
N VAL A 350 11.79 -2.09 10.74
CA VAL A 350 12.77 -1.10 11.22
C VAL A 350 12.14 -0.20 12.28
N ASP A 351 12.79 -0.13 13.44
CA ASP A 351 12.41 0.70 14.57
C ASP A 351 12.89 2.15 14.42
N ALA A 352 12.41 3.04 15.29
CA ALA A 352 12.75 4.46 15.26
C ALA A 352 14.27 4.72 15.37
N ARG A 353 15.00 3.94 16.17
CA ARG A 353 16.45 4.13 16.37
C ARG A 353 17.23 3.82 15.11
N ARG A 354 16.91 2.70 14.44
CA ARG A 354 17.56 2.27 13.20
C ARG A 354 17.18 3.19 12.04
N THR A 355 15.97 3.70 12.02
CA THR A 355 15.54 4.69 11.02
C THR A 355 16.27 6.02 11.20
N ALA A 356 16.42 6.50 12.43
CA ALA A 356 17.22 7.69 12.71
C ALA A 356 18.68 7.51 12.28
N ALA A 357 19.29 6.35 12.58
CA ALA A 357 20.66 6.03 12.13
C ALA A 357 20.77 6.00 10.60
N TYR A 358 19.82 5.35 9.92
CA TYR A 358 19.75 5.31 8.46
C TYR A 358 19.70 6.73 7.84
N CYS A 359 18.87 7.62 8.37
CA CYS A 359 18.77 9.00 7.91
C CYS A 359 20.02 9.84 8.18
N LEU A 360 20.88 9.45 9.13
CA LEU A 360 22.12 10.16 9.45
C LEU A 360 23.32 9.63 8.65
N GLU A 361 23.44 8.30 8.55
CA GLU A 361 24.59 7.63 7.97
C GLU A 361 24.48 7.50 6.45
N SER A 362 23.27 7.21 5.94
CA SER A 362 23.01 6.89 4.55
C SER A 362 21.68 7.48 4.07
N PRO A 363 21.48 8.82 4.17
CA PRO A 363 20.22 9.44 3.80
C PRO A 363 19.89 9.18 2.33
N PRO A 364 18.64 8.84 1.99
CA PRO A 364 18.23 8.76 0.60
C PRO A 364 18.28 10.16 -0.02
N THR A 365 18.72 10.26 -1.28
CA THR A 365 18.91 11.55 -1.96
C THR A 365 18.25 11.57 -3.33
N VAL A 366 17.85 12.75 -3.79
CA VAL A 366 17.40 12.96 -5.17
C VAL A 366 18.58 12.80 -6.13
N LEU A 367 18.38 12.09 -7.24
CA LEU A 367 19.28 12.09 -8.38
C LEU A 367 18.80 13.15 -9.38
N PRO A 368 19.63 14.16 -9.71
CA PRO A 368 19.25 15.16 -10.70
C PRO A 368 19.19 14.53 -12.09
N THR A 369 17.99 14.48 -12.67
CA THR A 369 17.76 13.93 -14.02
C THR A 369 17.85 14.99 -15.12
N GLY A 370 17.60 16.26 -14.78
CA GLY A 370 17.51 17.36 -15.74
C GLY A 370 16.31 17.25 -16.70
N LEU A 371 15.39 16.32 -16.47
CA LEU A 371 14.23 16.07 -17.32
C LEU A 371 12.94 16.15 -16.49
N ASP A 372 11.99 16.97 -16.94
CA ASP A 372 10.75 17.25 -16.21
C ASP A 372 9.92 15.99 -15.91
N ASP A 373 9.94 15.01 -16.82
CA ASP A 373 9.17 13.76 -16.74
C ASP A 373 9.95 12.57 -16.19
N VAL A 374 11.17 12.78 -15.70
CA VAL A 374 11.96 11.72 -15.07
C VAL A 374 12.25 12.06 -13.62
N ARG A 375 11.94 11.13 -12.72
CA ARG A 375 12.32 11.23 -11.30
C ARG A 375 13.42 10.24 -10.99
N GLY A 376 14.38 10.66 -10.18
CA GLY A 376 15.52 9.85 -9.80
C GLY A 376 15.79 9.94 -8.32
N VAL A 377 16.06 8.80 -7.68
CA VAL A 377 16.48 8.73 -6.28
C VAL A 377 17.61 7.74 -6.10
N ARG A 378 18.38 7.97 -5.06
CA ARG A 378 19.50 7.13 -4.62
C ARG A 378 19.27 6.69 -3.19
N VAL A 379 19.40 5.40 -2.94
CA VAL A 379 19.00 4.76 -1.68
C VAL A 379 20.02 3.68 -1.35
N VAL A 380 20.46 3.62 -0.09
CA VAL A 380 21.24 2.47 0.41
C VAL A 380 20.28 1.41 0.94
N GLY A 381 20.38 0.20 0.43
CA GLY A 381 19.55 -0.95 0.84
C GLY A 381 20.03 -1.58 2.14
N ALA A 382 19.22 -2.49 2.69
CA ALA A 382 19.56 -3.24 3.89
C ALA A 382 20.73 -4.22 3.71
N ASP A 383 21.06 -4.54 2.46
CA ASP A 383 22.22 -5.32 2.05
C ASP A 383 23.49 -4.45 1.92
N SER A 384 23.43 -3.18 2.34
CA SER A 384 24.50 -2.18 2.26
C SER A 384 24.91 -1.81 0.82
N ALA A 385 24.17 -2.27 -0.19
CA ALA A 385 24.38 -1.84 -1.57
C ALA A 385 23.68 -0.50 -1.81
N GLU A 386 24.29 0.32 -2.67
CA GLU A 386 23.69 1.56 -3.15
C GLU A 386 22.85 1.28 -4.40
N TYR A 387 21.68 1.90 -4.48
CA TYR A 387 20.74 1.75 -5.58
C TYR A 387 20.42 3.10 -6.19
N ALA A 388 20.47 3.18 -7.52
CA ALA A 388 19.85 4.25 -8.28
C ALA A 388 18.51 3.76 -8.85
N VAL A 389 17.44 4.51 -8.59
CA VAL A 389 16.10 4.24 -9.11
C VAL A 389 15.63 5.43 -9.92
N LEU A 390 15.38 5.22 -11.21
CA LEU A 390 14.99 6.27 -12.15
C LEU A 390 13.66 5.89 -12.80
N ALA A 391 12.63 6.71 -12.64
CA ALA A 391 11.31 6.50 -13.23
C ALA A 391 11.06 7.44 -14.41
N ASN A 392 10.90 6.89 -15.60
CA ASN A 392 10.55 7.62 -16.82
C ASN A 392 9.03 7.66 -16.98
N PHE A 393 8.41 8.80 -16.72
CA PHE A 393 6.98 9.05 -16.87
C PHE A 393 6.61 9.67 -18.22
N SER A 394 7.52 9.65 -19.20
CA SER A 394 7.30 10.21 -20.53
C SER A 394 6.91 9.14 -21.54
N ASP A 395 6.38 9.59 -22.69
CA ASP A 395 6.07 8.76 -23.86
C ASP A 395 7.27 8.52 -24.79
N ARG A 396 8.49 8.84 -24.34
CA ARG A 396 9.72 8.67 -25.12
C ARG A 396 10.80 7.95 -24.31
N GLN A 397 11.68 7.27 -25.03
CA GLN A 397 12.90 6.73 -24.45
C GLN A 397 13.79 7.89 -23.97
N VAL A 398 14.48 7.70 -22.85
CA VAL A 398 15.43 8.67 -22.29
C VAL A 398 16.77 7.99 -22.03
N ALA A 399 17.86 8.72 -22.26
CA ALA A 399 19.21 8.30 -21.90
C ALA A 399 19.74 9.26 -20.83
N LEU A 400 20.19 8.72 -19.70
CA LEU A 400 20.61 9.51 -18.54
C LEU A 400 21.96 9.04 -18.03
N SER A 401 22.87 9.99 -17.84
CA SER A 401 24.13 9.72 -17.14
C SER A 401 23.84 9.48 -15.66
N VAL A 402 24.23 8.30 -15.18
CA VAL A 402 24.06 7.91 -13.79
C VAL A 402 25.37 8.24 -13.07
N PRO A 403 25.36 9.10 -12.04
CA PRO A 403 26.57 9.54 -11.35
C PRO A 403 27.07 8.46 -10.39
N MET A 404 27.42 7.29 -10.93
CA MET A 404 27.96 6.16 -10.19
C MET A 404 29.21 5.61 -10.94
N PRO A 405 30.23 5.10 -10.25
CA PRO A 405 31.44 4.56 -10.89
C PRO A 405 31.14 3.36 -11.81
N ASN A 406 31.78 3.29 -12.97
CA ASN A 406 31.51 2.29 -14.02
C ASN A 406 31.81 0.85 -13.63
N ALA A 407 32.88 0.64 -12.87
CA ALA A 407 33.23 -0.68 -12.40
C ALA A 407 32.20 -1.07 -11.33
N ASN A 408 31.32 -2.03 -11.66
CA ASN A 408 30.43 -2.76 -10.73
C ASN A 408 28.93 -2.35 -10.70
N MET A 409 28.33 -1.92 -11.82
CA MET A 409 26.86 -1.74 -11.91
C MET A 409 26.13 -3.01 -12.37
N LEU A 410 24.96 -3.27 -11.76
CA LEU A 410 24.03 -4.31 -12.19
C LEU A 410 22.64 -3.70 -12.42
N ALA A 411 22.17 -3.70 -13.67
CA ALA A 411 20.80 -3.37 -14.01
C ALA A 411 19.87 -4.52 -13.59
N LEU A 412 18.95 -4.25 -12.66
CA LEU A 412 17.98 -5.22 -12.16
C LEU A 412 16.65 -5.17 -12.93
N ALA A 413 16.27 -3.97 -13.39
CA ALA A 413 15.03 -3.76 -14.14
C ALA A 413 15.11 -2.51 -15.02
N GLY A 414 14.32 -2.51 -16.10
CA GLY A 414 13.89 -1.32 -16.84
C GLY A 414 14.94 -0.52 -17.61
N CYS A 415 16.20 -0.95 -17.66
CA CYS A 415 17.23 -0.27 -18.45
C CYS A 415 18.33 -1.19 -18.97
N GLU A 416 18.98 -0.72 -20.03
CA GLU A 416 20.33 -1.11 -20.41
C GLU A 416 21.31 -0.08 -19.84
N VAL A 417 22.47 -0.54 -19.36
CA VAL A 417 23.53 0.32 -18.82
C VAL A 417 24.74 0.21 -19.74
N GLU A 418 25.08 1.32 -20.38
CA GLU A 418 26.23 1.43 -21.27
C GLU A 418 27.36 2.18 -20.55
N PRO A 419 28.60 1.65 -20.55
CA PRO A 419 29.74 2.36 -20.00
C PRO A 419 30.13 3.54 -20.90
N ASP A 420 30.17 4.77 -20.36
CA ASP A 420 30.70 5.92 -21.10
C ASP A 420 32.24 5.97 -20.98
N ALA A 421 32.89 6.77 -21.85
CA ALA A 421 34.29 7.14 -21.68
C ALA A 421 34.49 7.98 -20.40
N GLY A 422 34.95 7.35 -19.31
CA GLY A 422 35.16 7.96 -17.98
C GLY A 422 34.67 7.05 -16.84
N ASP A 423 34.44 7.61 -15.65
CA ASP A 423 33.79 6.94 -14.49
C ASP A 423 32.25 7.13 -14.50
N LYS A 424 31.62 7.26 -15.68
CA LYS A 424 30.17 7.49 -15.83
C LYS A 424 29.52 6.44 -16.72
N SER A 425 28.31 6.02 -16.36
CA SER A 425 27.49 5.09 -17.15
C SER A 425 26.23 5.79 -17.61
N THR A 426 25.76 5.45 -18.81
CA THR A 426 24.49 5.91 -19.34
C THR A 426 23.43 4.81 -19.16
N ALA A 427 22.31 5.14 -18.52
CA ALA A 427 21.13 4.28 -18.44
C ALA A 427 20.13 4.69 -19.52
N VAL A 428 19.77 3.76 -20.40
CA VAL A 428 18.72 3.93 -21.40
C VAL A 428 17.43 3.34 -20.85
N ILE A 429 16.39 4.18 -20.73
CA ILE A 429 15.13 3.85 -20.05
C ILE A 429 13.97 4.05 -21.02
N GLU A 430 13.24 2.97 -21.27
CA GLU A 430 12.04 2.97 -22.11
C GLU A 430 10.91 3.84 -21.51
N PRO A 431 9.94 4.31 -22.34
CA PRO A 431 8.74 4.99 -21.87
C PRO A 431 8.02 4.21 -20.78
N TRP A 432 7.52 4.90 -19.76
CA TRP A 432 6.74 4.30 -18.66
C TRP A 432 7.42 3.13 -17.97
N ARG A 433 8.75 3.20 -17.83
CA ARG A 433 9.56 2.19 -17.13
C ARG A 433 10.35 2.79 -15.98
N THR A 434 10.75 1.92 -15.06
CA THR A 434 11.63 2.28 -13.96
C THR A 434 12.91 1.48 -14.06
N ALA A 435 14.03 2.19 -14.19
CA ALA A 435 15.36 1.62 -14.10
C ALA A 435 15.71 1.40 -12.62
N VAL A 436 16.20 0.21 -12.30
CA VAL A 436 16.73 -0.14 -10.98
C VAL A 436 18.15 -0.63 -11.16
N ILE A 437 19.11 0.14 -10.68
CA ILE A 437 20.55 -0.13 -10.86
C ILE A 437 21.17 -0.32 -9.48
N LYS A 438 21.78 -1.48 -9.26
CA LYS A 438 22.48 -1.83 -8.03
C LYS A 438 23.98 -1.63 -8.20
N MET A 439 24.61 -0.94 -7.26
CA MET A 439 26.06 -0.88 -7.13
C MET A 439 26.55 -2.12 -6.39
N MET A 440 27.42 -2.88 -7.03
CA MET A 440 28.10 -4.00 -6.41
C MET A 440 29.35 -3.46 -5.71
N SER A 441 29.52 -3.78 -4.42
CA SER A 441 30.77 -3.45 -3.71
C SER A 441 31.96 -4.04 -4.47
N ALA A 442 33.04 -3.26 -4.62
CA ALA A 442 34.34 -3.86 -4.93
C ALA A 442 34.63 -4.89 -3.84
N ARG A 443 34.84 -6.15 -4.22
CA ARG A 443 35.24 -7.21 -3.30
C ARG A 443 36.71 -7.07 -2.92
#